data_AF-J3NUS0-F1
#
_entry.id   AF-J3NUS0-F1
#
_cell.length_a   1.000
_cell.length_b   1.000
_cell.length_c   1.000
_cell.angle_alpha   90.00
_cell.angle_beta   90.00
_cell.angle_gamma   90.00
#
_symmetry.space_group_name_H-M   'P 1'
#
loop_
_entity.id
_entity.type
_entity.pdbx_description
1 polymer ?
#
loop_
_entity_poly.entity_id
_entity_poly.type
_entity_poly.pdbx_seq_one_letter_code
_entity_poly.pdbx_strand_id
1 'polypeptide(L)'
;MPAKQECMRARKDLVRREKKLSRMAQDVARAMREMPVMKISKDYVFTRPDGRNVCLPNLFEGKRQLVVYQFTVGSGASDACARCTFLAERSADAHQLDS
;
A
#
# COMPACT_ATOMS: atom_id res chain seq x y z
N MET A 1 10.07 -37.17 16.12
CA MET A 1 9.01 -36.15 16.26
C MET A 1 9.21 -35.48 17.62
N PRO A 2 9.32 -34.13 17.70
CA PRO A 2 9.54 -33.45 18.97
C PRO A 2 8.36 -33.66 19.92
N ALA A 3 8.63 -33.68 21.22
CA ALA A 3 7.58 -33.84 22.22
C ALA A 3 6.63 -32.63 22.20
N LYS A 4 5.33 -32.85 22.43
CA LYS A 4 4.30 -31.80 22.41
C LYS A 4 4.70 -30.58 23.27
N GLN A 5 5.30 -30.83 24.43
CA GLN A 5 5.77 -29.79 25.36
C GLN A 5 6.85 -28.88 24.75
N GLU A 6 7.79 -29.49 24.01
CA GLU A 6 8.92 -28.81 23.37
C GLU A 6 8.43 -27.92 22.22
N CYS A 7 7.53 -28.45 21.38
CA CYS A 7 6.88 -27.68 20.32
C CYS A 7 6.12 -26.47 20.88
N MET A 8 5.38 -26.66 21.99
CA MET A 8 4.67 -25.56 22.66
C MET A 8 5.61 -24.50 23.23
N ARG A 9 6.78 -24.89 23.76
CA ARG A 9 7.80 -23.95 24.24
C ARG A 9 8.39 -23.15 23.08
N ALA A 10 8.83 -23.82 22.02
CA ALA A 10 9.38 -23.17 20.82
C ALA A 10 8.37 -22.21 20.18
N ARG A 11 7.09 -22.60 20.10
CA ARG A 11 6.02 -21.74 19.59
C ARG A 11 5.80 -20.50 20.45
N LYS A 12 5.80 -20.62 21.78
CA LYS A 12 5.68 -19.47 22.68
C LYS A 12 6.85 -18.50 22.49
N ASP A 13 8.05 -19.02 22.28
CA ASP A 13 9.25 -18.22 22.03
C ASP A 13 9.15 -17.47 20.70
N LEU A 14 8.68 -18.14 19.65
CA LEU A 14 8.43 -17.52 18.35
C LEU A 14 7.36 -16.41 18.44
N VAL A 15 6.23 -16.69 19.07
CA VAL A 15 5.14 -15.70 19.25
C VAL A 15 5.62 -14.46 20.00
N ARG A 16 6.53 -14.61 20.97
CA ARG A 16 7.15 -13.46 21.65
C ARG A 16 7.97 -12.59 20.69
N ARG A 17 8.74 -13.21 19.79
CA ARG A 17 9.52 -12.50 18.76
C ARG A 17 8.63 -11.81 17.75
N GLU A 18 7.59 -12.50 17.27
CA GLU A 18 6.60 -11.92 16.34
C GLU A 18 5.89 -10.71 16.94
N LYS A 19 5.48 -10.78 18.22
CA LYS A 19 4.88 -9.64 18.93
C LYS A 19 5.82 -8.44 19.01
N LYS A 20 7.13 -8.67 19.20
CA LYS A 20 8.13 -7.60 19.21
C LYS A 20 8.22 -6.93 17.83
N LEU A 21 8.29 -7.73 16.76
CA LEU A 21 8.31 -7.23 15.39
C LEU A 21 7.07 -6.39 15.07
N SER A 22 5.89 -6.87 15.47
CA SER A 22 4.63 -6.15 15.27
C SER A 22 4.61 -4.79 15.96
N ARG A 23 5.09 -4.69 17.20
CA ARG A 23 5.20 -3.40 17.92
C ARG A 23 6.17 -2.44 17.22
N MET A 24 7.33 -2.94 16.78
CA MET A 24 8.29 -2.12 16.04
C MET A 24 7.69 -1.59 14.73
N ALA A 25 6.93 -2.41 14.00
CA ALA A 25 6.24 -1.96 12.79
C ALA A 25 5.19 -0.87 13.09
N GLN A 26 4.45 -0.99 14.20
CA GLN A 26 3.51 0.04 14.65
C GLN A 26 4.21 1.36 15.00
N ASP A 27 5.38 1.29 15.65
CA ASP A 27 6.18 2.47 15.98
C ASP A 27 6.71 3.17 14.74
N VAL A 28 7.21 2.42 13.74
CA VAL A 28 7.62 2.98 12.46
C VAL A 28 6.44 3.63 11.74
N ALA A 29 5.28 2.97 11.69
CA ALA A 29 4.09 3.54 11.05
C ALA A 29 3.60 4.81 11.75
N ARG A 30 3.73 4.91 13.08
CA ARG A 30 3.48 6.15 13.82
C ARG A 30 4.47 7.24 13.44
N ALA A 31 5.77 6.94 13.45
CA ALA A 31 6.82 7.89 13.06
C ALA A 31 6.62 8.40 11.62
N MET A 32 6.24 7.54 10.68
CA MET A 32 5.93 7.93 9.30
C MET A 32 4.78 8.93 9.20
N ARG A 33 3.78 8.85 10.08
CA ARG A 33 2.67 9.81 10.13
C ARG A 33 3.04 11.13 10.78
N GLU A 34 4.05 11.11 11.66
CA GLU A 34 4.61 12.28 12.33
C GLU A 34 5.69 12.97 11.49
N MET A 35 6.15 12.35 10.40
CA MET A 35 7.14 12.93 9.49
C MET A 35 6.66 14.30 8.99
N PRO A 36 7.55 15.30 8.92
CA PRO A 36 7.21 16.62 8.43
C PRO A 36 6.59 16.55 7.03
N VAL A 37 5.39 17.11 6.90
CA VAL A 37 4.74 17.28 5.60
C VAL A 37 5.42 18.42 4.85
N MET A 38 5.63 18.23 3.55
CA MET A 38 6.16 19.27 2.68
C MET A 38 5.07 19.72 1.71
N LYS A 39 4.94 21.04 1.54
CA LYS A 39 4.06 21.60 0.50
C LYS A 39 4.63 21.22 -0.87
N ILE A 40 3.82 20.55 -1.69
CA ILE A 40 4.15 20.31 -3.09
C ILE A 40 4.03 21.64 -3.83
N SER A 41 5.15 22.19 -4.30
CA SER A 41 5.21 23.41 -5.11
C SER A 41 5.28 23.13 -6.61
N LYS A 42 5.56 21.89 -7.01
CA LYS A 42 5.67 21.50 -8.40
C LYS A 42 4.29 21.33 -9.03
N ASP A 43 4.11 21.96 -10.19
CA ASP A 43 2.90 21.81 -11.01
C ASP A 43 2.93 20.47 -11.75
N TYR A 44 2.40 19.43 -11.12
CA TYR A 44 2.28 18.12 -11.74
C TYR A 44 1.09 18.10 -12.71
N VAL A 45 1.38 17.71 -13.96
CA VAL A 45 0.40 17.48 -15.01
C VAL A 45 0.29 15.99 -15.28
N PHE A 46 -0.94 15.49 -15.32
CA PHE A 46 -1.28 14.10 -15.60
C PHE A 46 -2.18 14.03 -16.83
N THR A 47 -1.95 13.04 -17.69
CA THR A 47 -2.82 12.77 -18.84
C THR A 47 -3.83 11.69 -18.46
N ARG A 48 -5.12 12.02 -18.57
CA ARG A 48 -6.22 11.07 -18.33
C ARG A 48 -6.39 10.13 -19.53
N PRO A 49 -7.08 8.98 -19.35
CA PRO A 49 -7.41 8.07 -20.45
C PRO A 49 -8.20 8.72 -21.59
N ASP A 50 -8.93 9.80 -21.31
CA ASP A 50 -9.68 10.57 -22.31
C ASP A 50 -8.81 11.61 -23.07
N GLY A 51 -7.49 11.61 -22.84
CA GLY A 51 -6.53 12.52 -23.47
C GLY A 51 -6.45 13.91 -22.84
N ARG A 52 -7.26 14.23 -21.82
CA ARG A 52 -7.21 15.54 -21.16
C ARG A 52 -6.07 15.60 -20.15
N ASN A 53 -5.40 16.74 -20.10
CA ASN A 53 -4.40 17.03 -19.08
C ASN A 53 -5.07 17.62 -17.84
N VAL A 54 -4.71 17.11 -16.67
CA VAL A 54 -5.23 17.56 -15.37
C VAL A 54 -4.09 17.77 -14.37
N CYS A 55 -4.30 18.70 -13.43
CA CYS A 55 -3.34 18.97 -12.37
C CYS A 55 -3.56 18.03 -11.17
N LEU A 56 -2.56 17.88 -10.29
CA LEU A 56 -2.67 17.05 -9.09
C LEU A 56 -3.94 17.27 -8.25
N PRO A 57 -4.40 18.51 -7.96
CA PRO A 57 -5.61 18.73 -7.18
C PRO A 57 -6.87 18.18 -7.85
N ASN A 58 -6.92 18.16 -9.19
CA ASN A 58 -8.07 17.65 -9.93
C ASN A 58 -8.23 16.13 -9.75
N LEU A 59 -7.16 15.40 -9.43
CA LEU A 59 -7.21 13.96 -9.18
C LEU A 59 -7.98 13.60 -7.90
N PHE A 60 -8.15 14.55 -6.97
CA PHE A 60 -8.90 14.31 -5.74
C PHE A 60 -10.42 14.30 -5.97
N GLU A 61 -10.91 14.90 -7.05
CA GLU A 61 -12.35 14.94 -7.39
C GLU A 61 -13.24 15.35 -6.19
N GLY A 62 -12.78 16.31 -5.37
CA GLY A 62 -13.48 16.81 -4.17
C GLY A 62 -13.36 15.93 -2.92
N LYS A 63 -12.65 14.80 -2.99
CA LYS A 63 -12.36 13.92 -1.85
C LYS A 63 -11.19 14.43 -1.02
N ARG A 64 -11.14 14.00 0.25
CA ARG A 64 -10.08 14.39 1.21
C ARG A 64 -8.79 13.59 1.06
N GLN A 65 -8.83 12.45 0.39
CA GLN A 65 -7.70 11.54 0.25
C GLN A 65 -7.62 11.04 -1.19
N LEU A 66 -6.39 10.92 -1.69
CA LEU A 66 -6.06 10.32 -2.97
C LEU A 66 -5.24 9.06 -2.71
N VAL A 67 -5.70 7.91 -3.19
CA VAL A 67 -4.97 6.64 -3.12
C VAL A 67 -4.39 6.35 -4.49
N VAL A 68 -3.06 6.18 -4.57
CA VAL A 68 -2.35 5.95 -5.82
C VAL A 68 -1.82 4.52 -5.85
N TYR A 69 -2.24 3.74 -6.84
CA TYR A 69 -1.67 2.43 -7.14
C TYR A 69 -0.77 2.52 -8.36
N GLN A 70 0.50 2.19 -8.20
CA GLN A 70 1.46 2.12 -9.29
C GLN A 70 1.64 0.66 -9.72
N PHE A 71 1.13 0.32 -10.90
CA PHE A 71 1.33 -0.98 -11.52
C PHE A 71 2.47 -0.88 -12.54
N THR A 72 3.58 -1.56 -12.28
CA THR A 72 4.70 -1.64 -13.21
C THR A 72 4.66 -2.95 -13.97
N VAL A 73 4.69 -2.88 -15.30
CA VAL A 73 4.97 -4.04 -16.16
C VAL A 73 6.47 -4.30 -16.12
N GLY A 74 6.88 -5.56 -15.94
CA GLY A 74 8.29 -5.93 -15.88
C GLY A 74 9.00 -5.59 -17.20
N SER A 75 10.28 -5.21 -17.12
CA SER A 75 11.08 -4.90 -18.31
C SER A 75 11.09 -6.10 -19.27
N GLY A 76 10.57 -5.90 -20.49
CA GLY A 76 10.50 -6.92 -21.54
C GLY A 76 9.17 -7.67 -21.65
N ALA A 77 8.18 -7.39 -20.79
CA ALA A 77 6.83 -7.93 -20.94
C ALA A 77 5.92 -6.95 -21.70
N SER A 78 5.05 -7.48 -22.58
CA SER A 78 4.00 -6.71 -23.27
C SER A 78 2.84 -6.36 -22.34
N ASP A 79 2.59 -7.22 -21.35
CA ASP A 79 1.38 -7.18 -20.52
C ASP A 79 1.71 -7.26 -19.03
N ALA A 80 0.80 -6.72 -18.22
CA ALA A 80 0.85 -6.86 -16.77
C ALA A 80 0.76 -8.35 -16.38
N CYS A 81 1.51 -8.78 -15.37
CA CYS A 81 1.39 -10.15 -14.88
C CYS A 81 0.00 -10.37 -14.24
N ALA A 82 -0.49 -11.61 -14.24
CA ALA A 82 -1.82 -11.96 -13.72
C ALA A 82 -2.09 -11.41 -12.30
N ARG A 83 -1.06 -11.34 -11.46
CA ARG A 83 -1.16 -10.76 -10.11
C ARG A 83 -1.39 -9.24 -10.13
N CYS A 84 -0.74 -8.52 -11.04
CA CYS A 84 -0.93 -7.07 -11.18
C CYS A 84 -2.32 -6.77 -11.73
N THR A 85 -2.80 -7.53 -12.71
CA THR A 85 -4.16 -7.40 -13.25
C THR A 85 -5.21 -7.66 -12.18
N PHE A 86 -5.07 -8.76 -11.43
CA PHE A 86 -5.98 -9.09 -10.32
C PHE A 86 -6.04 -8.00 -9.24
N LEU A 87 -4.89 -7.40 -8.89
CA LEU A 87 -4.84 -6.29 -7.93
C LEU A 87 -5.49 -5.03 -8.49
N ALA A 88 -5.30 -4.73 -9.78
CA ALA A 88 -5.91 -3.57 -10.42
C ALA A 88 -7.44 -3.68 -10.44
N GLU A 89 -7.97 -4.83 -10.85
CA GLU A 89 -9.42 -5.10 -10.83
C GLU A 89 -10.01 -4.93 -9.42
N ARG A 90 -9.35 -5.51 -8.41
CA ARG A 90 -9.87 -5.47 -7.03
C ARG A 90 -9.72 -4.09 -6.36
N SER A 91 -8.78 -3.27 -6.82
CA SER A 91 -8.63 -1.89 -6.34
C SER A 91 -9.68 -0.93 -6.93
N ALA A 92 -10.24 -1.24 -8.11
CA ALA A 92 -11.33 -0.46 -8.69
C ALA A 92 -12.62 -0.52 -7.86
N ASP A 93 -12.79 -1.59 -7.06
CA ASP A 93 -13.89 -1.75 -6.10
C ASP A 93 -13.71 -0.97 -4.77
N ALA A 94 -12.68 -0.13 -4.66
CA ALA A 94 -12.40 0.67 -3.45
C ALA A 94 -13.49 1.70 -3.08
N HIS A 95 -14.53 1.86 -3.90
CA HIS A 95 -15.77 2.56 -3.53
C HIS A 95 -16.41 2.07 -2.21
N GLN A 96 -16.04 0.87 -1.75
CA GLN A 96 -16.54 0.30 -0.47
C GLN A 96 -15.83 0.85 0.78
N LEU A 97 -14.76 1.66 0.65
CA LEU A 97 -14.02 2.21 1.79
C LEU A 97 -14.59 3.54 2.33
N ASP A 98 -15.62 4.09 1.69
CA ASP A 98 -16.34 5.31 2.11
C ASP A 98 -17.45 5.01 3.16
N SER A 99 -17.37 3.89 3.90
CA SER A 99 -18.33 3.50 4.96
C SER A 99 -17.89 3.89 6.36
#